data_AF-A0A9D1KKY4-F1
#
_entry.id   AF-A0A9D1KKY4-F1
#
_cell.length_a   1.000
_cell.length_b   1.000
_cell.length_c   1.000
_cell.angle_alpha   90.00
_cell.angle_beta   90.00
_cell.angle_gamma   90.00
#
_symmetry.space_group_name_H-M   'P 1'
#
loop_
_entity.id
_entity.type
_entity.pdbx_description
1 polymer ?
#
loop_
_entity_poly.entity_id
_entity_poly.type
_entity_poly.pdbx_seq_one_letter_code
_entity_poly.pdbx_strand_id
1 'polypeptide(L)'
;MKMLYEGKSKIVYEGEEPNTCIIKYKDTATAGNGVKKEDLPEKGKLNAAISNIIFEYLMKNGVKTHLIKVLDETSVLVKKADIVMVEVIVRNVAAGSFSKKYGVPEGTALKNTVVEFSLKSDELGDPMINDSQITALGVATQEELDLLKSMSLRVDELMTELFAKAGIRLIDFKLEFGRVDGGEIVLCDEISPDSCRLWDAKTNEKMDKDRFRRDMGGVMEGYKDVLARLTK
;
A
#
# COMPACT_ATOMS: atom_id res chain seq x y z
N MET A 1 5.81 -21.09 14.34
CA MET A 1 6.60 -20.04 13.68
C MET A 1 6.85 -18.92 14.67
N LYS A 2 8.07 -18.37 14.72
CA LYS A 2 8.41 -17.26 15.62
C LYS A 2 7.84 -15.96 15.05
N MET A 3 7.03 -15.24 15.83
CA MET A 3 6.53 -13.91 15.44
C MET A 3 7.66 -12.89 15.55
N LEU A 4 7.87 -12.09 14.51
CA LEU A 4 8.87 -11.03 14.46
C LEU A 4 8.25 -9.66 14.74
N TYR A 5 7.06 -9.41 14.19
CA TYR A 5 6.38 -8.12 14.28
C TYR A 5 4.87 -8.32 14.10
N GLU A 6 4.07 -7.59 14.85
CA GLU A 6 2.62 -7.49 14.63
C GLU A 6 2.27 -6.01 14.38
N GLY A 7 1.80 -5.74 13.16
CA GLY A 7 1.33 -4.42 12.77
C GLY A 7 -0.20 -4.31 12.87
N LYS A 8 -0.74 -3.19 12.35
CA LYS A 8 -2.19 -2.92 12.38
C LYS A 8 -3.00 -3.94 11.58
N SER A 9 -2.56 -4.29 10.36
CA SER A 9 -3.31 -5.15 9.43
C SER A 9 -2.65 -6.51 9.16
N LYS A 10 -1.41 -6.73 9.61
CA LYS A 10 -0.62 -7.93 9.27
C LYS A 10 0.26 -8.38 10.42
N ILE A 11 0.62 -9.66 10.44
CA ILE A 11 1.63 -10.25 11.33
C ILE A 11 2.77 -10.76 10.47
N VAL A 12 4.01 -10.53 10.90
CA VAL A 12 5.21 -11.03 10.24
C VAL A 12 5.84 -12.11 11.12
N TYR A 13 5.99 -13.30 10.55
CA TYR A 13 6.69 -14.41 11.15
C TYR A 13 8.04 -14.64 10.47
N GLU A 14 8.97 -15.26 11.19
CA GLU A 14 10.20 -15.78 10.62
C GLU A 14 9.86 -16.92 9.64
N GLY A 15 10.46 -16.89 8.45
CA GLY A 15 10.36 -17.97 7.48
C GLY A 15 11.26 -19.15 7.84
N GLU A 16 11.05 -20.29 7.18
CA GLU A 16 11.85 -21.50 7.41
C GLU A 16 13.27 -21.36 6.83
N GLU A 17 13.40 -20.67 5.71
CA GLU A 17 14.68 -20.42 5.05
C GLU A 17 15.31 -19.10 5.53
N PRO A 18 16.66 -19.02 5.60
CA PRO A 18 17.36 -17.78 5.92
C PRO A 18 16.92 -16.61 5.02
N ASN A 19 16.85 -15.41 5.60
CA ASN A 19 16.44 -14.18 4.90
C ASN A 19 15.04 -14.25 4.27
N THR A 20 14.13 -15.06 4.83
CA THR A 20 12.71 -15.07 4.45
C THR A 20 11.79 -14.76 5.63
N CYS A 21 10.62 -14.22 5.32
CA CYS A 21 9.55 -13.97 6.28
C CYS A 21 8.21 -14.47 5.73
N ILE A 22 7.28 -14.78 6.63
CA ILE A 22 5.89 -15.07 6.28
C ILE A 22 5.04 -13.89 6.75
N ILE A 23 4.32 -13.28 5.82
CA ILE A 23 3.35 -12.22 6.12
C ILE A 23 1.97 -12.85 6.14
N LYS A 24 1.25 -12.68 7.25
CA LYS A 24 -0.14 -13.10 7.43
C LYS A 24 -1.06 -11.89 7.56
N TYR A 25 -2.07 -11.80 6.70
CA TYR A 25 -3.06 -10.74 6.69
C TYR A 25 -4.11 -10.96 7.78
N LYS A 26 -4.47 -9.88 8.48
CA LYS A 26 -5.51 -9.88 9.53
C LYS A 26 -6.82 -9.29 9.02
N ASP A 27 -7.91 -9.70 9.66
CA ASP A 27 -9.25 -9.15 9.44
C ASP A 27 -9.45 -7.78 10.12
N THR A 28 -8.52 -7.38 11.00
CA THR A 28 -8.57 -6.09 11.67
C THR A 28 -8.41 -4.92 10.68
N ALA A 29 -9.35 -3.98 10.74
CA ALA A 29 -9.28 -2.66 10.13
C ALA A 29 -9.00 -1.62 11.21
N THR A 30 -8.20 -0.59 10.85
CA THR A 30 -7.89 0.53 11.74
C THR A 30 -7.96 1.87 10.99
N ALA A 31 -8.40 2.93 11.65
CA ALA A 31 -8.42 4.28 11.11
C ALA A 31 -8.11 5.32 12.20
N GLY A 32 -7.64 6.50 11.78
CA GLY A 32 -7.30 7.60 12.68
C GLY A 32 -6.23 7.23 13.70
N ASN A 33 -5.09 6.71 13.24
CA ASN A 33 -3.98 6.27 14.09
C ASN A 33 -4.38 5.27 15.19
N GLY A 34 -5.32 4.38 14.88
CA GLY A 34 -5.76 3.32 15.79
C GLY A 34 -6.94 3.71 16.70
N VAL A 35 -7.42 4.96 16.64
CA VAL A 35 -8.61 5.40 17.40
C VAL A 35 -9.85 4.58 17.02
N LYS A 36 -10.01 4.25 15.74
CA LYS A 36 -11.06 3.34 15.28
C LYS A 36 -10.44 1.99 14.92
N LYS A 37 -10.98 0.92 15.50
CA LYS A 37 -10.55 -0.46 15.28
C LYS A 37 -11.76 -1.39 15.26
N GLU A 38 -11.83 -2.26 14.26
CA GLU A 38 -12.90 -3.25 14.10
C GLU A 38 -12.34 -4.47 13.36
N ASP A 39 -12.82 -5.67 13.69
CA ASP A 39 -12.52 -6.88 12.92
C ASP A 39 -13.61 -7.05 11.85
N LEU A 40 -13.17 -7.05 10.59
CA LEU A 40 -14.01 -7.22 9.42
C LEU A 40 -13.75 -8.61 8.83
N PRO A 41 -14.64 -9.60 9.06
CA PRO A 41 -14.44 -10.96 8.58
C PRO A 41 -14.14 -11.01 7.08
N GLU A 42 -13.19 -11.86 6.68
CA GLU A 42 -12.69 -12.02 5.31
C GLU A 42 -11.81 -10.88 4.77
N LYS A 43 -11.61 -9.78 5.51
CA LYS A 43 -10.77 -8.67 5.02
C LYS A 43 -9.35 -9.11 4.73
N GLY A 44 -8.74 -9.90 5.62
CA GLY A 44 -7.38 -10.40 5.42
C GLY A 44 -7.27 -11.23 4.14
N LYS A 45 -8.26 -12.09 3.88
CA LYS A 45 -8.36 -12.91 2.67
C LYS A 45 -8.51 -12.07 1.41
N LEU A 46 -9.40 -11.07 1.41
CA LEU A 46 -9.58 -10.18 0.25
C LEU A 46 -8.33 -9.34 -0.02
N ASN A 47 -7.71 -8.77 1.02
CA ASN A 47 -6.48 -8.00 0.85
C ASN A 47 -5.34 -8.87 0.31
N ALA A 48 -5.16 -10.08 0.84
CA ALA A 48 -4.16 -11.02 0.32
C ALA A 48 -4.42 -11.35 -1.15
N ALA A 49 -5.66 -11.69 -1.53
CA ALA A 49 -6.01 -12.01 -2.92
C ALA A 49 -5.76 -10.83 -3.88
N ILE A 50 -6.21 -9.63 -3.53
CA ILE A 50 -6.01 -8.42 -4.36
C ILE A 50 -4.52 -8.07 -4.45
N SER A 51 -3.80 -8.09 -3.32
CA SER A 51 -2.37 -7.81 -3.27
C SER A 51 -1.59 -8.80 -4.13
N ASN A 52 -1.90 -10.09 -4.07
CA ASN A 52 -1.25 -11.11 -4.88
C ASN A 52 -1.43 -10.87 -6.40
N ILE A 53 -2.64 -10.53 -6.85
CA ILE A 53 -2.91 -10.20 -8.26
C ILE A 53 -2.07 -9.00 -8.70
N ILE A 54 -2.03 -7.94 -7.87
CA ILE A 54 -1.30 -6.72 -8.18
C ILE A 54 0.21 -6.98 -8.21
N PHE A 55 0.77 -7.67 -7.20
CA PHE A 55 2.18 -8.00 -7.16
C PHE A 55 2.60 -8.89 -8.33
N GLU A 56 1.78 -9.89 -8.69
CA GLU A 56 2.05 -10.73 -9.87
C GLU A 56 2.08 -9.90 -11.16
N TYR A 57 1.12 -8.99 -11.33
CA TYR A 57 1.10 -8.08 -12.48
C TYR A 57 2.33 -7.16 -12.51
N LEU A 58 2.71 -6.58 -11.37
CA LEU A 58 3.89 -5.70 -11.26
C LEU A 58 5.19 -6.47 -11.56
N MET A 59 5.33 -7.69 -11.03
CA MET A 59 6.49 -8.55 -11.29
C MET A 59 6.60 -8.96 -12.77
N LYS A 60 5.48 -9.32 -13.41
CA LYS A 60 5.44 -9.61 -14.86
C LYS A 60 5.85 -8.40 -15.71
N ASN A 61 5.69 -7.18 -15.18
CA ASN A 61 6.07 -5.93 -15.84
C ASN A 61 7.42 -5.36 -15.33
N GLY A 62 8.24 -6.19 -14.67
CA GLY A 62 9.63 -5.87 -14.33
C GLY A 62 9.83 -5.14 -13.01
N VAL A 63 8.79 -4.96 -12.18
CA VAL A 63 8.96 -4.38 -10.85
C VAL A 63 9.54 -5.42 -9.90
N LYS A 64 10.66 -5.10 -9.27
CA LYS A 64 11.27 -5.95 -8.24
C LYS A 64 10.49 -5.85 -6.94
N THR A 65 10.12 -7.00 -6.36
CA THR A 65 9.33 -7.06 -5.13
C THR A 65 9.94 -8.04 -4.14
N HIS A 66 9.51 -7.98 -2.88
CA HIS A 66 9.87 -8.97 -1.88
C HIS A 66 9.10 -10.30 -2.01
N LEU A 67 8.06 -10.39 -2.86
CA LEU A 67 7.18 -11.55 -2.92
C LEU A 67 7.90 -12.75 -3.54
N ILE A 68 7.93 -13.88 -2.81
CA ILE A 68 8.51 -15.14 -3.29
C ILE A 68 7.39 -16.07 -3.78
N LYS A 69 6.39 -16.33 -2.94
CA LYS A 69 5.23 -17.16 -3.30
C LYS A 69 4.03 -16.93 -2.38
N VAL A 70 2.84 -17.20 -2.89
CA VAL A 70 1.61 -17.31 -2.09
C VAL A 70 1.61 -18.66 -1.37
N LEU A 71 1.32 -18.68 -0.07
CA LEU A 71 1.26 -19.91 0.73
C LEU A 71 -0.17 -20.41 0.89
N ASP A 72 -1.09 -19.50 1.21
CA ASP A 72 -2.51 -19.77 1.41
C ASP A 72 -3.35 -18.51 1.15
N GLU A 73 -4.65 -18.56 1.45
CA GLU A 73 -5.59 -17.48 1.22
C GLU A 73 -5.30 -16.19 2.01
N THR A 74 -4.44 -16.25 3.04
CA THR A 74 -4.12 -15.14 3.94
C THR A 74 -2.63 -14.96 4.19
N SER A 75 -1.77 -15.78 3.60
CA SER A 75 -0.34 -15.79 3.91
C SER A 75 0.54 -15.85 2.66
N VAL A 76 1.65 -15.12 2.69
CA VAL A 76 2.66 -15.09 1.63
C VAL A 76 4.06 -15.27 2.21
N LEU A 77 4.94 -15.91 1.44
CA LEU A 77 6.37 -15.97 1.72
C LEU A 77 7.06 -14.83 0.98
N VAL A 78 7.88 -14.07 1.69
CA VAL A 78 8.59 -12.91 1.17
C VAL A 78 10.08 -12.93 1.55
N LYS A 79 10.92 -12.23 0.79
CA LYS A 79 12.27 -11.88 1.20
C LYS A 79 12.21 -11.01 2.45
N LYS A 80 13.05 -11.30 3.44
CA LYS A 80 13.25 -10.43 4.60
C LYS A 80 13.99 -9.18 4.12
N ALA A 81 13.36 -8.02 4.29
CA ALA A 81 13.92 -6.73 3.91
C ALA A 81 14.17 -5.87 5.14
N ASP A 82 15.22 -5.06 5.09
CA ASP A 82 15.40 -3.91 5.99
C ASP A 82 14.54 -2.76 5.45
N ILE A 83 13.43 -2.47 6.12
CA ILE A 83 12.43 -1.51 5.63
C ILE A 83 13.00 -0.10 5.68
N VAL A 84 12.90 0.63 4.56
CA VAL A 84 13.16 2.07 4.57
C VAL A 84 12.00 2.71 5.31
N MET A 85 12.29 3.40 6.42
CA MET A 85 11.26 3.90 7.36
C MET A 85 10.50 5.14 6.84
N VAL A 86 10.12 5.12 5.57
CA VAL A 86 9.25 6.10 4.91
C VAL A 86 8.13 5.39 4.16
N GLU A 87 6.94 5.98 4.23
CA GLU A 87 5.83 5.63 3.37
C GLU A 87 5.90 6.52 2.13
N VAL A 88 5.89 5.93 0.93
CA VAL A 88 5.89 6.68 -0.33
C VAL A 88 4.46 6.75 -0.84
N ILE A 89 3.90 7.94 -0.91
CA ILE A 89 2.50 8.16 -1.29
C ILE A 89 2.46 8.80 -2.68
N VAL A 90 1.74 8.16 -3.59
CA VAL A 90 1.52 8.67 -4.95
C VAL A 90 0.07 9.12 -5.09
N ARG A 91 -0.15 10.32 -5.64
CA ARG A 91 -1.48 10.91 -5.81
C ARG A 91 -1.71 11.34 -7.25
N ASN A 92 -2.78 10.82 -7.84
CA ASN A 92 -3.28 11.20 -9.17
C ASN A 92 -4.42 12.22 -9.08
N VAL A 93 -5.19 12.15 -7.99
CA VAL A 93 -6.35 13.01 -7.73
C VAL A 93 -6.27 13.50 -6.28
N ALA A 94 -6.66 14.74 -6.03
CA ALA A 94 -6.72 15.27 -4.67
C ALA A 94 -7.79 14.51 -3.86
N ALA A 95 -7.39 13.90 -2.75
CA ALA A 95 -8.31 13.23 -1.82
C ALA A 95 -7.74 13.19 -0.39
N GLY A 96 -8.56 12.78 0.57
CA GLY A 96 -8.13 12.45 1.93
C GLY A 96 -7.31 13.55 2.61
N SER A 97 -6.15 13.17 3.18
CA SER A 97 -5.27 14.08 3.92
C SER A 97 -4.73 15.21 3.06
N PHE A 98 -4.49 14.99 1.76
CA PHE A 98 -4.02 16.02 0.84
C PHE A 98 -5.06 17.12 0.64
N SER A 99 -6.30 16.74 0.35
CA SER A 99 -7.42 17.68 0.22
C SER A 99 -7.62 18.50 1.48
N LYS A 100 -7.59 17.85 2.66
CA LYS A 100 -7.70 18.54 3.95
C LYS A 100 -6.54 19.51 4.20
N LYS A 101 -5.31 19.09 3.91
CA LYS A 101 -4.10 19.86 4.17
C LYS A 101 -4.01 21.13 3.32
N TYR A 102 -4.32 21.02 2.03
CA TYR A 102 -4.14 22.12 1.08
C TYR A 102 -5.43 22.85 0.71
N GLY A 103 -6.57 22.49 1.31
CA GLY A 103 -7.86 23.12 1.04
C GLY A 103 -8.38 22.86 -0.39
N VAL A 104 -7.94 21.76 -1.01
CA VAL A 104 -8.32 21.40 -2.40
C VAL A 104 -9.51 20.44 -2.35
N PRO A 105 -10.61 20.71 -3.09
CA PRO A 105 -11.77 19.81 -3.11
C PRO A 105 -11.40 18.36 -3.47
N GLU A 106 -11.98 17.39 -2.76
CA GLU A 106 -11.79 15.98 -3.08
C GLU A 106 -12.32 15.67 -4.49
N GLY A 107 -11.54 14.91 -5.26
CA GLY A 107 -11.84 14.61 -6.66
C GLY A 107 -11.20 15.58 -7.66
N THR A 108 -10.54 16.65 -7.20
CA THR A 108 -9.83 17.59 -8.08
C THR A 108 -8.69 16.88 -8.82
N ALA A 109 -8.69 16.97 -10.15
CA ALA A 109 -7.58 16.50 -10.96
C ALA A 109 -6.31 17.31 -10.68
N LEU A 110 -5.20 16.62 -10.42
CA LEU A 110 -3.91 17.25 -10.22
C LEU A 110 -3.27 17.56 -11.57
N LYS A 111 -2.45 18.61 -11.64
CA LYS A 111 -1.75 19.02 -12.88
C LYS A 111 -0.58 18.10 -13.24
N ASN A 112 -0.12 17.31 -12.28
CA ASN A 112 0.91 16.29 -12.39
C ASN A 112 0.70 15.27 -11.27
N THR A 113 1.23 14.06 -11.43
CA THR A 113 1.31 13.07 -10.35
C THR A 113 2.17 13.62 -9.22
N VAL A 114 1.68 13.52 -7.98
CA VAL A 114 2.41 13.94 -6.78
C VAL A 114 3.01 12.71 -6.11
N VAL A 115 4.30 12.76 -5.78
CA VAL A 115 4.97 11.79 -4.90
C VAL A 115 5.38 12.52 -3.63
N GLU A 116 4.91 12.05 -2.49
CA GLU A 116 5.23 12.61 -1.18
C GLU A 116 5.64 11.51 -0.19
N PHE A 117 6.31 11.90 0.88
CA PHE A 117 6.75 10.97 1.92
C PHE A 117 6.13 11.28 3.27
N SER A 118 5.85 10.21 4.02
CA SER A 118 5.61 10.25 5.47
C SER A 118 6.68 9.41 6.17
N LEU A 119 7.18 9.87 7.32
CA LEU A 119 8.03 9.04 8.18
C LEU A 119 7.16 7.93 8.76
N LYS A 120 7.55 6.67 8.60
CA LYS A 120 6.79 5.53 9.15
C LYS A 120 7.00 5.46 10.66
N SER A 121 6.04 5.98 11.44
CA SER A 121 6.09 5.99 12.90
C SER A 121 4.69 6.12 13.47
N ASP A 122 4.15 5.00 13.94
CA ASP A 122 2.84 4.96 14.59
C ASP A 122 2.77 5.87 15.82
N GLU A 123 3.87 5.99 16.57
CA GLU A 123 3.98 6.86 17.75
C GLU A 123 3.85 8.34 17.38
N LEU A 124 4.47 8.76 16.26
CA LEU A 124 4.44 10.13 15.79
C LEU A 124 3.26 10.42 14.85
N GLY A 125 2.44 9.42 14.54
CA GLY A 125 1.29 9.54 13.66
C GLY A 125 1.67 9.78 12.19
N ASP A 126 2.75 9.16 11.74
CA ASP A 126 3.24 9.15 10.35
C ASP A 126 3.44 10.56 9.73
N PRO A 127 4.24 11.44 10.36
CA PRO A 127 4.35 12.84 9.95
C PRO A 127 4.93 12.96 8.54
N MET A 128 4.42 13.92 7.76
CA MET A 128 4.98 14.22 6.44
C MET A 128 6.43 14.68 6.58
N ILE A 129 7.28 14.17 5.70
CA ILE A 129 8.70 14.44 5.68
C ILE A 129 9.15 14.72 4.24
N ASN A 130 10.10 15.63 4.05
CA ASN A 130 10.68 15.92 2.73
C ASN A 130 12.06 15.26 2.57
N ASP A 131 12.58 15.25 1.33
CA ASP A 131 13.91 14.71 1.00
C ASP A 131 15.00 15.16 1.98
N SER A 132 15.13 16.48 2.19
CA SER A 132 16.21 17.05 3.02
C SER A 132 16.15 16.56 4.47
N GLN A 133 14.94 16.35 5.00
CA GLN A 133 14.73 15.83 6.35
C GLN A 133 15.02 14.33 6.41
N ILE A 134 14.62 13.57 5.39
CA ILE A 134 14.94 12.14 5.28
C ILE A 134 16.46 11.92 5.27
N THR A 135 17.18 12.68 4.44
CA THR A 135 18.64 12.58 4.34
C THR A 135 19.33 13.07 5.61
N ALA A 136 18.83 14.16 6.22
CA ALA A 136 19.41 14.70 7.46
C ALA A 136 19.25 13.75 8.66
N LEU A 137 18.18 12.94 8.68
CA LEU A 137 17.95 11.91 9.69
C LEU A 137 18.64 10.58 9.37
N GLY A 138 19.26 10.44 8.18
CA GLY A 138 19.92 9.21 7.76
C GLY A 138 18.96 8.05 7.48
N VAL A 139 17.68 8.33 7.19
CA VAL A 139 16.66 7.29 6.93
C VAL A 139 16.87 6.66 5.54
N ALA A 140 17.26 7.48 4.55
CA ALA A 140 17.63 7.05 3.21
C ALA A 140 18.63 8.05 2.61
N THR A 141 19.45 7.60 1.65
CA THR A 141 20.32 8.48 0.86
C THR A 141 19.52 9.19 -0.24
N GLN A 142 20.10 10.22 -0.87
CA GLN A 142 19.45 10.89 -2.00
C GLN A 142 19.26 9.92 -3.19
N GLU A 143 20.24 9.06 -3.45
CA GLU A 143 20.17 8.06 -4.52
C GLU A 143 19.03 7.06 -4.27
N GLU A 144 18.84 6.64 -3.02
CA GLU A 144 17.71 5.80 -2.65
C GLU A 144 16.40 6.55 -2.85
N LEU A 145 16.30 7.82 -2.44
CA LEU A 145 15.08 8.62 -2.61
C LEU A 145 14.69 8.81 -4.08
N ASP A 146 15.67 9.06 -4.94
CA ASP A 146 15.44 9.18 -6.37
C ASP A 146 14.97 7.85 -6.96
N LEU A 147 15.56 6.73 -6.50
CA LEU A 147 15.12 5.38 -6.88
C LEU A 147 13.69 5.10 -6.41
N LEU A 148 13.36 5.39 -5.14
CA LEU A 148 12.02 5.21 -4.57
C LEU A 148 10.97 5.98 -5.38
N LYS A 149 11.23 7.24 -5.73
CA LYS A 149 10.34 8.04 -6.59
C LYS A 149 10.16 7.42 -7.97
N SER A 150 11.27 7.03 -8.62
CA SER A 150 11.21 6.45 -9.97
C SER A 150 10.44 5.12 -9.99
N MET A 151 10.67 4.25 -9.01
CA MET A 151 9.93 2.99 -8.86
C MET A 151 8.45 3.26 -8.56
N SER A 152 8.15 4.26 -7.72
CA SER A 152 6.77 4.59 -7.36
C SER A 152 5.97 5.14 -8.54
N LEU A 153 6.58 5.97 -9.39
CA LEU A 153 5.98 6.44 -10.65
C LEU A 153 5.78 5.29 -11.64
N ARG A 154 6.74 4.35 -11.73
CA ARG A 154 6.58 3.15 -12.57
C ARG A 154 5.43 2.26 -12.08
N VAL A 155 5.31 2.09 -10.77
CA VAL A 155 4.19 1.37 -10.15
C VAL A 155 2.86 2.09 -10.41
N ASP A 156 2.83 3.43 -10.33
CA ASP A 156 1.65 4.24 -10.64
C ASP A 156 1.15 4.04 -12.08
N GLU A 157 2.04 4.12 -13.07
CA GLU A 157 1.71 3.87 -14.48
C GLU A 157 1.03 2.51 -14.65
N LEU A 158 1.66 1.46 -14.11
CA LEU A 158 1.20 0.08 -14.23
C LEU A 158 -0.13 -0.13 -13.50
N MET A 159 -0.26 0.36 -12.27
CA MET A 159 -1.49 0.21 -11.49
C MET A 159 -2.63 1.04 -12.07
N THR A 160 -2.36 2.24 -12.57
CA THR A 160 -3.36 3.08 -13.24
C THR A 160 -3.91 2.37 -14.47
N GLU A 161 -3.05 1.73 -15.29
CA GLU A 161 -3.50 0.92 -16.42
C GLU A 161 -4.33 -0.30 -15.98
N LEU A 162 -3.85 -1.04 -14.97
CA LEU A 162 -4.53 -2.23 -14.45
C LEU A 162 -5.94 -1.89 -13.94
N PHE A 163 -6.05 -0.86 -13.10
CA PHE A 163 -7.34 -0.44 -12.54
C PHE A 163 -8.25 0.18 -13.60
N ALA A 164 -7.72 0.93 -14.56
CA ALA A 164 -8.52 1.49 -15.65
C ALA A 164 -9.20 0.38 -16.48
N LYS A 165 -8.48 -0.71 -16.79
CA LYS A 165 -9.05 -1.89 -17.46
C LYS A 165 -10.17 -2.55 -16.64
N ALA A 166 -10.05 -2.51 -15.31
CA ALA A 166 -11.06 -2.99 -14.37
C ALA A 166 -12.22 -1.99 -14.15
N GLY A 167 -12.23 -0.82 -14.83
CA GLY A 167 -13.25 0.22 -14.63
C GLY A 167 -13.14 0.92 -13.26
N ILE A 168 -11.93 1.00 -12.71
CA ILE A 168 -11.61 1.60 -11.42
C ILE A 168 -10.62 2.75 -11.64
N ARG A 169 -10.83 3.86 -10.93
CA ARG A 169 -9.89 4.99 -10.86
C ARG A 169 -8.96 4.79 -9.67
N LEU A 170 -7.66 4.77 -9.93
CA LEU A 170 -6.62 4.84 -8.90
C LEU A 170 -6.40 6.30 -8.49
N ILE A 171 -6.90 6.66 -7.32
CA ILE A 171 -6.92 8.06 -6.84
C ILE A 171 -5.60 8.44 -6.19
N ASP A 172 -5.18 7.62 -5.23
CA ASP A 172 -3.88 7.66 -4.60
C ASP A 172 -3.57 6.28 -3.99
N PHE A 173 -2.32 6.04 -3.67
CA PHE A 173 -1.89 4.82 -2.98
C PHE A 173 -0.58 5.05 -2.24
N LYS A 174 -0.28 4.11 -1.35
CA LYS A 174 0.89 4.14 -0.48
C LYS A 174 1.73 2.88 -0.70
N LEU A 175 3.04 3.07 -0.87
CA LEU A 175 4.02 2.01 -1.00
C LEU A 175 5.01 2.05 0.17
N GLU A 176 5.59 0.89 0.45
CA GLU A 176 6.74 0.74 1.34
C GLU A 176 7.80 -0.06 0.58
N PHE A 177 9.06 0.29 0.81
CA PHE A 177 10.21 -0.34 0.17
C PHE A 177 11.19 -0.83 1.22
N GLY A 178 12.02 -1.79 0.85
CA GLY A 178 13.07 -2.28 1.73
C GLY A 178 14.32 -2.71 0.98
N ARG A 179 15.42 -2.77 1.71
CA ARG A 179 16.71 -3.24 1.25
C ARG A 179 16.79 -4.75 1.45
N VAL A 180 17.10 -5.49 0.39
CA VAL A 180 17.38 -6.94 0.42
C VAL A 180 18.79 -7.20 -0.10
N ASP A 181 19.31 -8.40 0.14
CA ASP A 181 20.51 -8.93 -0.53
C ASP A 181 21.73 -7.97 -0.53
N GLY A 182 21.92 -7.23 0.58
CA GLY A 182 23.06 -6.31 0.74
C GLY A 182 22.87 -4.89 0.20
N GLY A 183 21.63 -4.50 -0.16
CA GLY A 183 21.30 -3.10 -0.48
C GLY A 183 20.36 -2.91 -1.67
N GLU A 184 19.87 -3.98 -2.31
CA GLU A 184 18.92 -3.86 -3.41
C GLU A 184 17.56 -3.37 -2.89
N ILE A 185 17.04 -2.28 -3.43
CA ILE A 185 15.71 -1.76 -3.10
C ILE A 185 14.64 -2.54 -3.88
N VAL A 186 13.66 -3.06 -3.14
CA VAL A 186 12.50 -3.77 -3.68
C VAL A 186 11.20 -3.24 -3.08
N LEU A 187 10.11 -3.37 -3.84
CA LEU A 187 8.77 -3.08 -3.34
C LEU A 187 8.34 -4.14 -2.30
N CYS A 188 7.85 -3.67 -1.16
CA CYS A 188 7.49 -4.47 0.01
C CYS A 188 6.01 -4.27 0.40
N ASP A 189 5.66 -4.73 1.60
CA ASP A 189 4.35 -4.59 2.24
C ASP A 189 3.16 -5.18 1.46
N GLU A 190 2.05 -4.43 1.31
CA GLU A 190 0.86 -4.86 0.59
C GLU A 190 0.37 -3.76 -0.37
N ILE A 191 -0.32 -4.15 -1.43
CA ILE A 191 -1.12 -3.23 -2.25
C ILE A 191 -2.56 -3.76 -2.26
N SER A 192 -3.44 -3.07 -1.56
CA SER A 192 -4.83 -3.49 -1.38
C SER A 192 -5.73 -2.26 -1.22
N PRO A 193 -7.06 -2.42 -1.11
CA PRO A 193 -7.95 -1.30 -0.82
C PRO A 193 -7.71 -0.67 0.57
N ASP A 194 -6.86 -1.28 1.43
CA ASP A 194 -6.37 -0.64 2.66
C ASP A 194 -5.31 0.44 2.37
N SER A 195 -4.45 0.23 1.37
CA SER A 195 -3.33 1.10 1.00
C SER A 195 -3.57 1.93 -0.27
N CYS A 196 -4.71 1.73 -0.95
CA CYS A 196 -5.13 2.48 -2.14
C CYS A 196 -6.47 3.18 -1.92
N ARG A 197 -6.69 4.34 -2.54
CA ARG A 197 -8.02 4.90 -2.80
C ARG A 197 -8.48 4.51 -4.19
N LEU A 198 -9.62 3.82 -4.25
CA LEU A 198 -10.14 3.17 -5.45
C LEU A 198 -11.59 3.58 -5.65
N TRP A 199 -11.87 4.33 -6.71
CA TRP A 199 -13.23 4.80 -7.00
C TRP A 199 -13.76 4.20 -8.29
N ASP A 200 -15.05 3.89 -8.33
CA ASP A 200 -15.69 3.44 -9.56
C ASP A 200 -15.57 4.52 -10.64
N ALA A 201 -15.17 4.13 -11.86
CA ALA A 201 -14.89 5.09 -12.92
C ALA A 201 -16.12 5.83 -13.45
N LYS A 202 -17.33 5.29 -13.25
CA LYS A 202 -18.59 5.87 -13.72
C LYS A 202 -19.29 6.66 -12.61
N THR A 203 -19.32 6.12 -11.40
CA THR A 203 -20.14 6.67 -10.30
C THR A 203 -19.33 7.43 -9.26
N ASN A 204 -17.99 7.32 -9.27
CA ASN A 204 -17.11 7.76 -8.19
C ASN A 204 -17.41 7.12 -6.83
N GLU A 205 -18.12 5.99 -6.81
CA GLU A 205 -18.32 5.23 -5.58
C GLU A 205 -16.96 4.75 -5.03
N LYS A 206 -16.73 4.96 -3.74
CA LYS A 206 -15.51 4.51 -3.07
C LYS A 206 -15.61 3.02 -2.78
N MET A 207 -14.60 2.26 -3.17
CA MET A 207 -14.50 0.80 -2.96
C MET A 207 -13.32 0.44 -2.04
N ASP A 208 -12.82 1.43 -1.31
CA ASP A 208 -11.62 1.35 -0.49
C ASP A 208 -11.91 1.61 1.00
N LYS A 209 -10.85 1.59 1.80
CA LYS A 209 -10.92 1.80 3.26
C LYS A 209 -11.55 3.12 3.69
N ASP A 210 -11.68 4.14 2.82
CA ASP A 210 -12.45 5.34 3.14
C ASP A 210 -13.90 5.02 3.51
N ARG A 211 -14.48 3.92 3.01
CA ARG A 211 -15.80 3.45 3.46
C ARG A 211 -15.83 3.16 4.96
N PHE A 212 -14.78 2.54 5.49
CA PHE A 212 -14.59 2.32 6.92
C PHE A 212 -14.24 3.62 7.66
N ARG A 213 -13.35 4.44 7.10
CA ARG A 213 -12.91 5.71 7.73
C ARG A 213 -14.07 6.70 7.92
N ARG A 214 -15.09 6.64 7.06
CA ARG A 214 -16.21 7.61 6.99
C ARG A 214 -17.58 7.00 7.29
N ASP A 215 -17.63 5.78 7.84
CA ASP A 215 -18.87 5.11 8.24
C ASP A 215 -19.90 4.97 7.10
N MET A 216 -19.42 4.68 5.89
CA MET A 216 -20.26 4.59 4.68
C MET A 216 -20.95 3.22 4.52
N GLY A 217 -20.69 2.27 5.41
CA GLY A 217 -21.08 0.86 5.27
C GLY A 217 -20.45 0.20 4.03
N GLY A 218 -20.76 -1.06 3.76
CA GLY A 218 -20.40 -1.71 2.49
C GLY A 218 -18.89 -1.93 2.26
N VAL A 219 -18.08 -2.02 3.33
CA VAL A 219 -16.61 -2.10 3.21
C VAL A 219 -16.20 -3.36 2.46
N MET A 220 -16.75 -4.51 2.88
CA MET A 220 -16.41 -5.82 2.31
C MET A 220 -16.95 -5.98 0.90
N GLU A 221 -18.11 -5.40 0.61
CA GLU A 221 -18.72 -5.35 -0.71
C GLU A 221 -17.83 -4.59 -1.70
N GLY A 222 -17.29 -3.44 -1.28
CA GLY A 222 -16.32 -2.69 -2.09
C GLY A 222 -15.07 -3.52 -2.40
N TYR A 223 -14.51 -4.22 -1.41
CA TYR A 223 -13.30 -5.03 -1.60
C TYR A 223 -13.60 -6.26 -2.50
N LYS A 224 -14.77 -6.89 -2.33
CA LYS A 224 -15.24 -8.00 -3.19
C LYS A 224 -15.42 -7.54 -4.63
N ASP A 225 -15.97 -6.33 -4.85
CA ASP A 225 -16.13 -5.77 -6.19
C ASP A 225 -14.76 -5.48 -6.84
N VAL A 226 -13.81 -4.89 -6.11
CA VAL A 226 -12.44 -4.69 -6.61
C VAL A 226 -11.82 -6.02 -7.03
N LEU A 227 -11.88 -7.05 -6.18
CA LEU A 227 -11.36 -8.37 -6.51
C LEU A 227 -12.05 -8.96 -7.75
N ALA A 228 -13.38 -8.90 -7.82
CA ALA A 228 -14.15 -9.43 -8.95
C ALA A 228 -13.89 -8.72 -10.27
N ARG A 229 -13.48 -7.44 -10.25
CA ARG A 229 -13.11 -6.69 -11.46
C ARG A 229 -11.68 -6.97 -11.90
N LEU A 230 -10.76 -7.24 -10.97
CA LEU A 230 -9.37 -7.59 -11.28
C LEU A 230 -9.19 -9.03 -11.80
N THR A 231 -10.18 -9.90 -11.61
CA THR A 231 -10.15 -11.30 -12.06
C THR A 231 -10.89 -11.57 -13.37
N LYS A 232 -11.39 -10.52 -14.04
CA LYS A 232 -12.01 -10.60 -15.37
C LYS A 232 -10.98 -10.48 -16.48
#